data_AF-A0A1H3Z253-F1
#
_entry.id   AF-A0A1H3Z253-F1
#
_cell.length_a   1.000
_cell.length_b   1.000
_cell.length_c   1.000
_cell.angle_alpha   90.00
_cell.angle_beta   90.00
_cell.angle_gamma   90.00
#
_symmetry.space_group_name_H-M   'P 1'
#
loop_
_entity.id
_entity.type
_entity.pdbx_description
1 polymer ?
#
loop_
_entity_poly.entity_id
_entity_poly.type
_entity_poly.pdbx_seq_one_letter_code
_entity_poly.pdbx_strand_id
1 'polypeptide(L)' 'MITHMVRDNKGISLLPYFAVREHIESGELARLNVTDYHLNMYHQVFYYKDKWVTDEMLEFIRIVKAALL' A
#
# COMPACT_ATOMS: atom_id res chain seq x y z
N MET A 1 17.31 0.39 0.69
CA MET A 1 15.86 0.61 0.83
C MET A 1 15.45 0.28 2.27
N ILE A 2 14.50 1.02 2.86
CA ILE A 2 14.17 0.97 4.30
C ILE A 2 13.81 -0.44 4.82
N THR A 3 13.20 -1.29 3.98
CA THR A 3 12.86 -2.69 4.30
C THR A 3 14.09 -3.54 4.63
N HIS A 4 15.26 -3.26 4.05
CA HIS A 4 16.49 -3.98 4.39
C HIS A 4 17.01 -3.61 5.78
N MET A 5 16.89 -2.35 6.20
CA MET A 5 17.33 -1.92 7.53
C MET A 5 16.51 -2.54 8.65
N VAL A 6 15.19 -2.67 8.46
CA VAL A 6 14.31 -3.30 9.44
C VAL A 6 14.62 -4.80 9.56
N ARG A 7 14.87 -5.48 8.43
CA ARG A 7 15.28 -6.89 8.40
C ARG A 7 16.62 -7.15 9.06
N ASP A 8 17.58 -6.22 8.92
CA ASP A 8 18.87 -6.26 9.61
C ASP A 8 18.77 -5.87 11.10
N ASN A 9 17.56 -5.72 11.64
CA ASN A 9 17.28 -5.31 13.01
C ASN A 9 17.90 -3.93 13.40
N LYS A 10 18.00 -3.02 12.42
CA LYS A 10 18.56 -1.66 12.60
C LYS A 10 17.50 -0.61 13.00
N GLY A 11 16.27 -1.03 13.30
CA GLY A 11 15.21 -0.14 13.79
C GLY A 11 13.80 -0.62 13.47
N ILE A 12 12.81 0.20 13.83
CA ILE A 12 11.40 0.03 13.50
C ILE A 12 10.99 1.01 12.40
N SER A 13 10.00 0.65 11.58
CA SER A 13 9.52 1.51 10.50
C SER A 13 8.00 1.40 10.33
N LEU A 14 7.39 2.47 9.84
CA LEU A 14 5.99 2.51 9.41
C LEU A 14 5.92 2.24 7.91
N LEU A 15 5.43 1.07 7.54
CA LEU A 15 5.39 0.61 6.15
C LEU A 15 3.97 0.17 5.76
N PRO A 16 3.57 0.36 4.49
CA PRO A 16 2.33 -0.22 3.99
C PRO A 16 2.35 -1.74 4.17
N TYR A 17 1.25 -2.29 4.69
CA TYR A 17 1.18 -3.72 5.01
C TYR A 17 1.46 -4.62 3.79
N PHE A 18 0.97 -4.23 2.60
CA PHE A 18 1.19 -5.00 1.38
C PHE A 18 2.68 -5.14 1.01
N ALA A 19 3.53 -4.21 1.42
CA ALA A 19 4.96 -4.22 1.08
C ALA A 19 5.80 -5.15 1.99
N VAL A 20 5.22 -5.60 3.10
CA VAL A 20 5.90 -6.43 4.13
C VAL A 20 5.12 -7.67 4.52
N ARG A 21 3.99 -7.95 3.83
CA ARG A 21 3.08 -9.05 4.17
C ARG A 21 3.82 -10.39 4.23
N GLU A 22 4.54 -10.73 3.16
CA GLU A 22 5.27 -12.00 3.05
C GLU A 22 6.31 -12.16 4.16
N HIS A 23 7.02 -11.09 4.51
CA HIS A 23 8.02 -11.09 5.58
C HIS A 23 7.40 -11.23 6.98
N ILE A 24 6.18 -10.72 7.17
CA ILE A 24 5.43 -10.92 8.42
C ILE A 24 4.92 -12.35 8.49
N GLU A 25 4.36 -12.88 7.40
CA GLU A 25 3.83 -14.23 7.31
C GLU A 25 4.93 -15.30 7.44
N SER A 26 6.13 -15.03 6.93
CA SER A 26 7.30 -15.89 7.10
C SER A 26 7.93 -15.83 8.50
N GLY A 27 7.52 -14.87 9.34
CA GLY A 27 8.10 -14.62 10.66
C GLY A 27 9.42 -13.86 10.64
N GLU A 28 9.88 -13.38 9.49
CA GLU A 28 11.10 -12.56 9.35
C GLU A 28 10.93 -11.16 9.95
N LEU A 29 9.71 -10.60 9.89
CA LEU A 29 9.35 -9.31 10.47
C LEU A 29 8.22 -9.45 11.48
N ALA A 30 8.34 -8.75 12.61
CA ALA A 30 7.27 -8.64 13.60
C ALA A 30 6.46 -7.35 13.38
N ARG A 31 5.13 -7.46 13.48
CA ARG A 31 4.24 -6.30 13.47
C ARG A 31 4.17 -5.68 14.87
N LEU A 32 4.45 -4.39 14.98
CA LEU A 32 4.16 -3.60 16.18
C LEU A 32 2.71 -3.09 16.11
N ASN A 33 1.86 -3.54 17.04
CA ASN A 33 0.49 -3.06 17.16
C ASN A 33 0.45 -1.77 17.99
N VAL A 34 0.12 -0.65 17.35
CA VAL A 34 -0.05 0.66 18.00
C VAL A 34 -1.55 0.94 18.12
N THR A 35 -2.06 1.02 19.34
CA THR A 35 -3.51 1.07 19.63
C THR A 35 -4.15 2.44 19.41
N ASP A 36 -3.39 3.53 19.58
CA ASP A 36 -3.90 4.91 19.52
C ASP A 36 -3.43 5.66 18.27
N TYR A 37 -3.15 4.92 17.19
CA TYR A 37 -2.64 5.50 15.94
C TYR A 37 -3.45 5.01 14.73
N HIS A 38 -4.07 5.95 14.04
CA HIS A 38 -4.83 5.70 12.82
C HIS A 38 -4.16 6.40 11.63
N LEU A 39 -3.69 5.60 10.67
CA LEU A 39 -3.15 6.08 9.41
C LEU A 39 -4.21 5.94 8.32
N ASN A 40 -4.60 7.06 7.68
CA ASN A 40 -5.43 7.05 6.49
C ASN A 40 -4.55 7.01 5.24
N MET A 41 -4.48 5.86 4.58
CA MET A 41 -3.83 5.73 3.27
C MET A 41 -4.84 5.99 2.15
N TYR A 42 -4.59 7.01 1.33
CA TYR A 42 -5.42 7.34 0.18
C TYR A 42 -4.83 6.74 -1.10
N HIS A 43 -5.56 5.83 -1.74
CA HIS A 43 -5.25 5.39 -3.09
C HIS A 43 -5.99 6.28 -4.09
N GLN A 44 -5.25 7.00 -4.93
CA GLN A 44 -5.79 7.96 -5.88
C GLN A 44 -5.40 7.59 -7.31
N VAL A 45 -6.37 7.61 -8.22
CA VAL A 45 -6.16 7.43 -9.67
C VAL A 45 -6.29 8.79 -10.33
N PHE A 46 -5.23 9.25 -10.99
CA PHE A 46 -5.20 10.53 -11.70
C PHE A 46 -5.13 10.33 -13.22
N TYR A 47 -5.88 11.16 -13.94
CA TYR A 47 -5.75 11.32 -15.39
C TYR A 47 -5.95 12.80 -15.75
N TYR A 48 -5.42 13.21 -16.89
CA TYR A 48 -5.54 14.59 -17.35
C TYR A 48 -7.00 14.90 -17.73
N LYS A 49 -7.52 16.04 -17.28
CA LYS A 49 -8.96 16.38 -17.39
C LYS A 49 -9.48 16.42 -18.84
N ASP A 50 -8.65 16.84 -19.79
CA ASP A 50 -9.05 16.93 -21.20
C ASP A 50 -8.46 15.77 -22.03
N LYS A 51 -7.98 14.71 -21.37
CA LYS A 51 -7.51 13.50 -22.04
C LYS A 51 -8.74 12.70 -22.50
N TRP A 52 -8.71 12.22 -23.75
CA TRP A 52 -9.68 11.25 -24.21
C TRP A 52 -9.61 9.98 -23.36
N VAL A 53 -10.71 9.66 -22.67
CA VAL A 53 -10.83 8.47 -21.83
C VAL A 53 -11.31 7.32 -22.72
N THR A 54 -10.54 6.24 -22.77
CA THR A 54 -10.90 5.03 -23.53
C THR A 54 -11.76 4.09 -22.69
N ASP A 55 -12.42 3.13 -23.35
CA ASP A 55 -13.23 2.13 -22.66
C ASP A 55 -12.40 1.26 -21.72
N GLU A 56 -11.15 0.95 -22.07
CA GLU A 56 -10.22 0.22 -21.19
C GLU A 56 -9.86 1.03 -19.94
N MET A 57 -9.76 2.35 -20.06
CA MET A 57 -9.54 3.24 -18.91
C MET A 57 -10.76 3.26 -17.98
N LEU A 58 -11.97 3.26 -18.54
CA LEU A 58 -13.20 3.18 -17.76
C LEU A 58 -13.30 1.85 -17.01
N GLU A 59 -12.99 0.74 -17.67
CA GLU A 59 -12.96 -0.57 -17.03
C GLU A 59 -11.88 -0.68 -15.95
N PHE A 60 -10.70 -0.11 -16.20
CA PHE A 60 -9.65 -0.02 -15.17
C PHE A 60 -10.15 0.76 -13.94
N ILE A 61 -10.75 1.94 -14.13
CA ILE A 61 -11.30 2.74 -13.03
C ILE A 61 -12.38 1.96 -12.29
N ARG A 62 -13.25 1.22 -12.99
CA ARG A 62 -14.28 0.38 -12.38
C ARG A 62 -13.68 -0.72 -11.50
N ILE A 63 -12.67 -1.43 -12.00
CA ILE A 63 -11.95 -2.49 -11.27
C ILE A 63 -11.28 -1.91 -10.03
N VAL A 64 -10.56 -0.80 -10.17
CA VAL A 64 -9.83 -0.18 -9.07
C VAL A 64 -10.78 0.33 -7.99
N LYS A 65 -11.92 0.94 -8.35
CA LYS A 65 -12.94 1.35 -7.39
C LYS A 65 -13.52 0.16 -6.60
N ALA A 66 -13.72 -0.98 -7.26
CA ALA A 66 -14.23 -2.18 -6.61
C ALA A 66 -13.21 -2.88 -5.69
N ALA A 67 -11.90 -2.74 -5.97
CA ALA A 67 -10.83 -3.35 -5.18
C ALA A 67 -10.38 -2.49 -3.98
N LEU A 68 -10.74 -1.20 -3.98
CA LEU A 68 -10.33 -0.22 -2.97
C LEU A 68 -11.44 0.16 -1.97
N LEU A 69 -12.65 -0.37 -2.15
CA LEU A 69 -13.81 -0.26 -1.24
C LEU A 69 -14.03 -1.60 -0.53
#